data_AF-A0A496BSG6-F1
#
_entry.id   AF-A0A496BSG6-F1
#
_cell.length_a   1.000
_cell.length_b   1.000
_cell.length_c   1.000
_cell.angle_alpha   90.00
_cell.angle_beta   90.00
_cell.angle_gamma   90.00
#
_symmetry.space_group_name_H-M   'P 1'
#
loop_
_entity.id
_entity.type
_entity.pdbx_description
1 polymer ?
#
loop_
_entity_poly.entity_id
_entity_poly.type
_entity_poly.pdbx_seq_one_letter_code
_entity_poly.pdbx_strand_id
1 'polypeptide(L)' 'MVRNKQNTYIKKAFFAATKINKDGSHTTYLAPLAENLKKYKISKYIFREWMLNRNRRPCCKFPKEYIDYTVNAIYTKYFK' A
#
# COMPACT_ATOMS: atom_id res chain seq x y z
N MET A 1 -9.67 -11.87 -4.43
CA MET A 1 -8.53 -12.35 -5.22
C MET A 1 -7.88 -11.19 -5.94
N VAL A 2 -6.63 -10.86 -5.60
CA VAL A 2 -5.87 -9.81 -6.30
C VAL A 2 -5.34 -10.34 -7.61
N ARG A 3 -5.76 -9.76 -8.74
CA ARG A 3 -5.28 -10.17 -10.08
C ARG A 3 -3.82 -9.74 -10.28
N ASN A 4 -3.06 -10.46 -11.13
CA ASN A 4 -1.67 -10.13 -11.45
C ASN A 4 -1.47 -8.67 -11.87
N LYS A 5 -2.38 -8.13 -12.71
CA LYS A 5 -2.34 -6.72 -13.13
C LYS A 5 -2.48 -5.75 -11.95
N GLN A 6 -3.38 -6.03 -11.01
CA GLN A 6 -3.58 -5.22 -9.81
C GLN A 6 -2.36 -5.30 -8.87
N ASN A 7 -1.78 -6.49 -8.71
CA ASN A 7 -0.54 -6.69 -7.93
C ASN A 7 0.61 -5.82 -8.50
N THR A 8 0.78 -5.83 -9.82
CA THR A 8 1.80 -4.98 -10.48
C THR A 8 1.54 -3.50 -10.24
N TYR A 9 0.30 -3.04 -10.32
CA TYR A 9 -0.02 -1.63 -10.07
C TYR A 9 0.17 -1.21 -8.61
N ILE A 10 -0.18 -2.07 -7.65
CA ILE A 10 0.08 -1.81 -6.24
C ILE A 10 1.58 -1.69 -5.97
N LYS A 11 2.40 -2.60 -6.53
CA LYS A 11 3.86 -2.50 -6.43
C LYS A 11 4.39 -1.21 -7.03
N LYS A 12 3.93 -0.82 -8.23
CA LYS A 12 4.31 0.45 -8.87
C LYS A 12 3.93 1.65 -8.00
N ALA A 13 2.75 1.65 -7.39
CA ALA A 13 2.32 2.69 -6.46
C ALA A 13 3.23 2.79 -5.24
N PHE A 14 3.64 1.66 -4.66
CA PHE A 14 4.60 1.65 -3.55
C PHE A 14 5.97 2.20 -3.94
N PHE A 15 6.53 1.79 -5.08
CA PHE A 15 7.82 2.30 -5.55
C PHE A 15 7.77 3.81 -5.84
N ALA A 16 6.69 4.29 -6.46
CA ALA A 16 6.51 5.72 -6.73
C ALA A 16 6.35 6.55 -5.44
N ALA A 17 5.81 5.95 -4.38
CA ALA A 17 5.59 6.61 -3.10
C ALA A 17 6.73 6.43 -2.09
N THR A 18 7.73 5.62 -2.41
CA THR A 18 8.85 5.31 -1.52
C THR A 18 10.08 6.09 -1.93
N LYS A 19 10.64 6.86 -0.99
CA LYS A 19 11.91 7.55 -1.17
C LYS A 19 13.00 6.84 -0.36
N ILE A 20 14.18 6.73 -0.97
CA ILE A 20 15.39 6.28 -0.29
C ILE A 20 16.03 7.53 0.31
N ASN A 21 16.14 7.56 1.63
CA ASN A 21 16.76 8.64 2.37
C ASN A 21 18.30 8.49 2.35
N LYS A 22 19.03 9.53 2.76
CA LYS A 22 20.50 9.56 2.76
C LYS A 22 21.13 8.48 3.67
N ASP A 23 20.40 8.03 4.68
CA ASP A 23 20.77 6.96 5.62
C ASP A 23 20.44 5.55 5.09
N GLY A 24 19.94 5.43 3.85
CA GLY A 24 19.51 4.17 3.27
C GLY A 24 18.14 3.69 3.75
N SER A 25 17.44 4.45 4.61
CA SER A 25 16.10 4.11 5.05
C SER A 25 15.09 4.33 3.92
N HIS A 26 14.11 3.43 3.82
CA HIS A 26 13.03 3.54 2.83
C HIS A 26 11.79 4.12 3.52
N THR A 27 11.41 5.35 3.17
CA THR A 27 10.18 5.97 3.67
C THR A 27 9.11 5.96 2.59
N THR A 28 7.98 5.29 2.86
CA THR A 28 6.80 5.34 2.00
C THR A 28 5.85 6.44 2.48
N TYR A 29 5.57 7.42 1.62
CA TYR A 29 4.65 8.52 1.93
C TYR A 29 3.22 8.14 1.56
N LEU A 30 2.28 8.31 2.49
CA LEU A 30 0.89 7.89 2.32
C LEU A 30 0.13 8.70 1.26
N ALA A 31 0.40 10.00 1.13
CA ALA A 31 -0.27 10.85 0.13
C ALA A 31 0.08 10.46 -1.31
N PRO A 32 1.36 10.36 -1.72
CA PRO A 32 1.73 9.85 -3.05
C PRO A 32 1.25 8.42 -3.30
N LEU A 33 1.22 7.57 -2.25
CA LEU A 33 0.69 6.22 -2.37
C LEU A 33 -0.79 6.24 -2.72
N ALA A 34 -1.57 7.08 -2.04
CA ALA A 34 -3.01 7.24 -2.30
C ALA A 34 -3.29 7.71 -3.73
N GLU A 35 -2.58 8.73 -4.21
CA GLU A 35 -2.73 9.26 -5.58
C GLU A 35 -2.46 8.18 -6.64
N ASN A 36 -1.40 7.39 -6.45
CA ASN A 36 -1.07 6.31 -7.38
C ASN A 36 -2.10 5.17 -7.32
N LEU A 37 -2.57 4.79 -6.14
CA LEU A 37 -3.63 3.79 -6.00
C LEU A 37 -4.94 4.28 -6.67
N LYS A 38 -5.27 5.57 -6.55
CA LYS A 38 -6.42 6.21 -7.23
C LYS A 38 -6.26 6.19 -8.75
N LYS A 39 -5.08 6.58 -9.25
CA LYS A 39 -4.72 6.54 -10.68
C LYS A 39 -4.91 5.15 -11.29
N TYR A 40 -4.54 4.10 -10.56
CA TYR A 40 -4.70 2.71 -11.01
C TYR A 40 -6.07 2.10 -10.70
N LYS A 41 -7.03 2.88 -10.17
CA LYS A 41 -8.37 2.43 -9.78
C LYS A 41 -8.35 1.23 -8.84
N ILE A 42 -7.39 1.20 -7.92
CA ILE A 42 -7.28 0.13 -6.90
C ILE A 42 -8.27 0.44 -5.78
N SER A 43 -9.24 -0.47 -5.58
CA SER A 43 -10.21 -0.34 -4.49
C SER A 43 -9.58 -0.67 -3.13
N LYS A 44 -10.18 -0.10 -2.07
CA LYS A 44 -9.83 -0.38 -0.67
C LYS A 44 -9.73 -1.88 -0.37
N TYR A 45 -10.69 -2.66 -0.87
CA TYR A 45 -10.75 -4.11 -0.65
C TYR A 45 -9.58 -4.85 -1.30
N ILE A 46 -9.24 -4.50 -2.54
CA ILE A 46 -8.13 -5.12 -3.27
C ILE A 46 -6.80 -4.77 -2.60
N PHE A 47 -6.63 -3.51 -2.17
CA PHE A 47 -5.42 -3.08 -1.47
C PHE A 47 -5.27 -3.76 -0.10
N ARG A 48 -6.36 -3.89 0.66
CA ARG A 48 -6.39 -4.61 1.94
C ARG A 48 -6.01 -6.08 1.76
N GLU A 49 -6.62 -6.76 0.80
CA GLU A 49 -6.33 -8.17 0.52
C GLU A 49 -4.85 -8.35 0.13
N TRP A 50 -4.30 -7.43 -0.65
CA TRP A 50 -2.87 -7.43 -0.99
C TRP A 50 -1.97 -7.27 0.24
N MET A 51 -2.28 -6.32 1.13
CA MET A 51 -1.52 -6.11 2.37
C MET A 51 -1.57 -7.35 3.28
N LEU A 52 -2.75 -7.96 3.44
CA LEU A 52 -2.90 -9.20 4.22
C LEU A 52 -2.10 -10.36 3.62
N ASN A 53 -2.09 -10.50 2.29
CA ASN A 53 -1.29 -11.52 1.61
C ASN A 53 0.22 -11.28 1.79
N ARG A 54 0.67 -10.02 1.73
CA ARG A 54 2.07 -9.66 2.01
C ARG A 54 2.44 -9.96 3.47
N ASN A 55 1.51 -9.76 4.40
CA ASN A 55 1.66 -9.99 5.83
C ASN A 55 1.81 -11.46 6.24
N ARG A 56 1.45 -12.40 5.35
CA ARG A 56 1.68 -13.84 5.57
C ARG A 56 3.16 -14.21 5.54
N ARG A 57 4.02 -13.34 5.00
CA ARG A 57 5.47 -13.56 4.96
C ARG A 57 6.08 -13.29 6.34
N PRO A 58 6.97 -14.16 6.84
CA PRO A 58 7.53 -14.03 8.19
C PRO A 58 8.33 -12.73 8.40
N CYS A 59 8.94 -12.18 7.36
CA CYS A 59 9.74 -10.95 7.41
C CYS A 59 8.91 -9.64 7.42
N CYS A 60 7.58 -9.71 7.32
CA CYS A 60 6.73 -8.53 7.17
C CYS A 60 5.42 -8.67 7.96
N LYS A 61 5.48 -9.25 9.16
CA LYS A 61 4.31 -9.43 10.03
C LYS A 61 3.99 -8.17 10.82
N PHE A 62 2.81 -7.64 10.58
CA PHE A 62 2.17 -6.55 11.30
C PHE A 62 0.85 -7.05 11.90
N PRO A 63 0.40 -6.50 13.03
CA PRO A 63 -0.93 -6.78 13.55
C PRO A 63 -2.01 -6.38 12.54
N LYS A 64 -3.13 -7.10 12.56
CA LYS A 64 -4.23 -6.85 11.61
C LYS A 64 -4.81 -5.44 11.81
N GLU A 65 -4.87 -4.94 13.04
CA GLU A 65 -5.36 -3.58 13.31
C GLU A 65 -4.52 -2.51 12.62
N TYR A 66 -3.20 -2.69 12.56
CA TYR A 66 -2.29 -1.74 11.91
C TYR A 66 -2.49 -1.70 10.39
N ILE A 67 -2.74 -2.86 9.78
CA ILE A 67 -3.07 -2.95 8.36
C ILE A 67 -4.40 -2.24 8.10
N ASP A 68 -5.43 -2.54 8.88
CA ASP A 68 -6.76 -1.97 8.70
C ASP A 68 -6.75 -0.45 8.95
N TYR A 69 -6.02 0.03 9.96
CA TYR A 69 -5.79 1.44 10.22
C TYR A 69 -5.11 2.14 9.03
N THR A 70 -4.01 1.57 8.53
CA THR A 70 -3.25 2.16 7.42
C THR A 70 -4.09 2.23 6.14
N VAL A 71 -4.80 1.16 5.81
CA VAL A 71 -5.70 1.12 4.66
C VAL A 71 -6.82 2.14 4.83
N ASN A 72 -7.43 2.23 6.01
CA ASN A 72 -8.45 3.24 6.27
C ASN A 72 -7.90 4.65 6.10
N ALA A 73 -6.76 4.98 6.72
CA ALA A 73 -6.14 6.30 6.64
C ALA A 73 -5.87 6.74 5.20
N ILE A 74 -5.35 5.83 4.35
CA ILE A 74 -5.15 6.10 2.92
C ILE A 74 -6.47 6.43 2.23
N TYR A 75 -7.50 5.60 2.43
CA TYR A 75 -8.75 5.69 1.69
C TYR A 75 -9.74 6.74 2.22
N THR A 76 -9.64 7.16 3.48
CA THR A 76 -10.52 8.19 4.07
C THR A 76 -9.91 9.59 4.00
N LYS A 77 -8.59 9.72 4.19
CA LYS A 77 -7.92 11.02 4.25
C LYS A 77 -7.39 11.49 2.89
N TYR A 78 -6.90 10.58 2.06
CA TYR A 78 -6.14 10.94 0.85
C TYR A 78 -6.80 10.51 -0.48
N PHE A 79 -7.93 9.80 -0.43
CA PHE A 79 -8.65 9.30 -1.61
C PHE A 79 -9.88 10.11 -2.01
N LYS A 80 -10.14 11.24 -1.32
CA LYS A 80 -11.20 12.19 -1.71
C LYS A 80 -11.01 12.66 -3.16
#